data_AF-A0A852X405-F1
#
_entry.id   AF-A0A852X405-F1
#
_cell.length_a   1.000
_cell.length_b   1.000
_cell.length_c   1.000
_cell.angle_alpha   90.00
_cell.angle_beta   90.00
_cell.angle_gamma   90.00
#
_symmetry.space_group_name_H-M   'P 1'
#
loop_
_entity.id
_entity.type
_entity.pdbx_description
1 polymer ?
#
loop_
_entity_poly.entity_id
_entity_poly.type
_entity_poly.pdbx_seq_one_letter_code
_entity_poly.pdbx_strand_id
1 'polypeptide(L)'
;MLGPAREAGAVAAGGALGAVLRWAVVGALPGGDGGWPWGTLLVNVTGSLLIGLIVARLLTTPAPTWVRPFAVTGLLGGWTTYSALALDARGLLAEGDVLAGLGYLVATTVLGLGACLLGLRVGEARDVSSGSRTSVGPSSKPTVGGGAGSESTADGRSGAPPTADGGRP
;
A
#
# COMPACT_ATOMS: atom_id res chain seq x y z
N MET A 1 -5.90 21.03 -12.06
CA MET A 1 -4.77 21.54 -11.26
C MET A 1 -4.94 21.41 -9.73
N LEU A 2 -6.10 21.06 -9.16
CA LEU A 2 -6.29 20.91 -7.69
C LEU A 2 -5.76 19.59 -7.07
N GLY A 3 -5.12 18.71 -7.85
CA GLY A 3 -4.64 17.40 -7.39
C GLY A 3 -3.65 17.49 -6.21
N PRO A 4 -2.54 18.25 -6.34
CA PRO A 4 -1.48 18.28 -5.32
C PRO A 4 -1.94 18.86 -3.97
N ALA A 5 -2.77 19.89 -3.98
CA ALA A 5 -3.29 20.52 -2.76
C ALA A 5 -4.24 19.58 -1.99
N ARG A 6 -5.07 18.82 -2.72
CA ARG A 6 -5.97 17.82 -2.11
C ARG A 6 -5.19 16.66 -1.49
N GLU A 7 -4.13 16.22 -2.15
CA GLU A 7 -3.26 15.15 -1.64
C GLU A 7 -2.47 15.61 -0.41
N ALA A 8 -1.92 16.83 -0.43
CA ALA A 8 -1.27 17.42 0.74
C ALA A 8 -2.23 17.54 1.94
N GLY A 9 -3.46 18.00 1.71
CA GLY A 9 -4.50 18.05 2.75
C GLY A 9 -4.83 16.68 3.33
N ALA A 10 -4.88 15.65 2.49
CA ALA A 10 -5.06 14.27 2.90
C ALA A 10 -3.87 13.74 3.75
N VAL A 11 -2.63 14.02 3.35
CA VAL A 11 -1.45 13.67 4.16
C VAL A 11 -1.50 14.35 5.52
N ALA A 12 -1.81 15.66 5.55
CA ALA A 12 -1.88 16.43 6.79
C ALA A 12 -2.96 15.90 7.74
N ALA A 13 -4.18 15.64 7.23
CA ALA A 13 -5.27 15.11 8.02
C ALA A 13 -4.97 13.71 8.57
N GLY A 14 -4.42 12.82 7.73
CA GLY A 14 -4.00 11.49 8.15
C GLY A 14 -2.89 11.55 9.19
N GLY A 15 -1.86 12.38 8.96
CA GLY A 15 -0.72 12.55 9.86
C GLY A 15 -1.12 13.07 11.23
N ALA A 16 -2.00 14.08 11.28
CA ALA A 16 -2.54 14.59 12.54
C ALA A 16 -3.29 13.49 13.31
N LEU A 17 -4.17 12.75 12.64
CA LEU A 17 -4.92 11.65 13.25
C LEU A 17 -3.97 10.56 13.78
N GLY A 18 -3.01 10.12 12.96
CA GLY A 18 -2.04 9.08 13.34
C GLY A 18 -1.19 9.49 14.53
N ALA A 19 -0.72 10.73 14.56
CA ALA A 19 0.08 11.27 15.66
C ALA A 19 -0.70 11.36 16.97
N VAL A 20 -1.97 11.80 16.93
CA VAL A 20 -2.85 11.86 18.12
C VAL A 20 -3.15 10.46 18.65
N LEU A 21 -3.48 9.51 17.77
CA LEU A 21 -3.72 8.12 18.18
C LEU A 21 -2.47 7.50 18.79
N ARG A 22 -1.30 7.73 18.19
CA ARG A 22 -0.02 7.25 18.74
C ARG A 22 0.24 7.85 20.11
N TRP A 23 0.06 9.17 20.28
CA TRP A 23 0.22 9.83 21.57
C TRP A 23 -0.69 9.20 22.64
N ALA A 24 -1.96 8.96 22.32
CA ALA A 24 -2.90 8.35 23.24
C ALA A 24 -2.48 6.93 23.64
N VAL A 25 -2.04 6.10 22.68
CA VAL A 25 -1.64 4.71 22.94
C VAL A 25 -0.33 4.62 23.70
N VAL A 26 0.67 5.42 23.32
CA VAL A 26 1.96 5.47 24.04
C VAL A 26 1.75 5.96 25.47
N GLY A 27 0.90 6.96 25.69
CA GLY A 27 0.60 7.46 27.04
C GLY A 27 -0.28 6.54 27.91
N ALA A 28 -1.03 5.62 27.31
CA ALA A 28 -1.89 4.69 28.03
C ALA A 28 -1.18 3.40 28.45
N LEU A 29 -0.05 3.08 27.83
CA LEU A 29 0.74 1.87 28.11
C LEU A 29 1.91 2.21 29.04
N PRO A 30 2.32 1.27 29.91
CA PRO A 30 3.51 1.46 30.73
C PRO A 30 4.74 1.59 29.82
N GLY A 31 5.58 2.57 30.13
CA GLY A 31 6.79 2.90 29.39
C GLY A 31 7.31 4.26 29.86
N GLY A 32 8.63 4.38 30.03
CA GLY A 32 9.25 5.49 30.76
C GLY A 32 9.60 5.10 32.20
N ASP A 33 10.67 5.67 32.74
CA ASP A 33 11.25 5.37 34.06
C ASP A 33 11.83 3.94 34.21
N GLY A 34 12.61 3.50 33.23
CA GLY A 34 13.33 2.21 33.23
C GLY A 34 12.50 0.96 33.01
N GLY A 35 11.22 1.12 32.66
CA GLY A 35 10.35 0.05 32.18
C GLY A 35 10.47 -0.21 30.67
N TRP A 36 10.04 -1.40 30.24
CA TRP A 36 10.02 -1.75 28.81
C TRP A 36 9.04 -0.87 28.02
N PRO A 37 9.41 -0.30 26.86
CA PRO A 37 8.60 0.68 26.12
C PRO A 37 7.51 0.02 25.25
N TRP A 38 6.45 -0.49 25.88
CA TRP A 38 5.39 -1.23 25.19
C TRP A 38 4.59 -0.39 24.19
N GLY A 39 4.35 0.88 24.50
CA GLY A 39 3.59 1.79 23.64
C GLY A 39 4.22 1.93 22.26
N THR A 40 5.49 2.29 22.21
CA THR A 40 6.24 2.48 20.96
C THR A 40 6.38 1.18 20.16
N LEU A 41 6.59 0.04 20.83
CA LEU A 41 6.61 -1.27 20.17
C LEU A 41 5.26 -1.56 19.50
N LEU A 42 4.16 -1.40 20.24
CA LEU A 42 2.82 -1.71 19.76
C LEU A 42 2.46 -0.88 18.53
N VAL A 43 2.68 0.43 18.55
CA VAL A 43 2.32 1.29 17.41
C VAL A 43 3.14 0.97 16.16
N ASN A 44 4.44 0.65 16.30
CA ASN A 44 5.28 0.27 15.16
C ASN A 44 4.91 -1.11 14.58
N VAL A 45 4.66 -2.11 15.43
CA VAL A 45 4.30 -3.47 14.98
C VAL A 45 2.91 -3.47 14.33
N THR A 46 1.93 -2.81 14.94
CA THR A 46 0.57 -2.71 14.37
C THR A 46 0.56 -1.87 13.09
N GLY A 47 1.33 -0.78 13.03
CA GLY A 47 1.49 -0.01 11.80
C GLY A 47 2.11 -0.83 10.66
N SER A 48 3.08 -1.69 11.00
CA SER A 48 3.69 -2.62 10.04
C SER A 48 2.69 -3.68 9.54
N LEU A 49 1.83 -4.21 10.43
CA LEU A 49 0.73 -5.11 10.02
C LEU A 49 -0.23 -4.40 9.05
N LEU A 50 -0.64 -3.18 9.40
CA LEU A 50 -1.60 -2.39 8.64
C LEU A 50 -1.06 -2.01 7.27
N ILE A 51 0.22 -1.63 7.13
CA ILE A 51 0.78 -1.32 5.82
C ILE A 51 0.79 -2.56 4.92
N GLY A 52 1.10 -3.74 5.46
CA GLY A 52 1.02 -5.00 4.71
C GLY A 52 -0.40 -5.28 4.20
N LEU A 53 -1.41 -5.13 5.07
CA LEU A 53 -2.82 -5.29 4.70
C LEU A 53 -3.26 -4.26 3.63
N ILE A 54 -2.87 -3.00 3.81
CA ILE A 54 -3.22 -1.92 2.88
C ILE A 54 -2.58 -2.17 1.53
N VAL A 55 -1.27 -2.46 1.47
CA VAL A 55 -0.57 -2.68 0.21
C VAL A 55 -1.17 -3.86 -0.57
N ALA A 56 -1.50 -4.97 0.10
CA ALA A 56 -2.14 -6.11 -0.54
C ALA A 56 -3.48 -5.76 -1.21
N ARG A 57 -4.28 -4.86 -0.63
CA ARG A 57 -5.61 -4.47 -1.15
C ARG A 57 -5.60 -3.28 -2.09
N LEU A 58 -4.75 -2.29 -1.79
CA LEU A 58 -4.77 -0.99 -2.44
C LEU A 58 -4.00 -1.00 -3.76
N LEU A 59 -3.17 -2.03 -4.01
CA LEU A 59 -2.55 -2.26 -5.31
C LEU A 59 -3.50 -2.86 -6.35
N THR A 60 -4.62 -3.48 -5.91
CA THR A 60 -5.54 -4.20 -6.78
C THR A 60 -6.87 -3.47 -7.04
N THR A 61 -7.18 -2.43 -6.25
CA THR A 61 -8.48 -1.72 -6.33
C THR A 61 -8.32 -0.26 -6.77
N PRO A 62 -9.10 0.23 -7.75
CA PRO A 62 -9.17 1.65 -8.08
C PRO A 62 -9.66 2.46 -6.87
N ALA A 63 -8.89 3.47 -6.46
CA ALA A 63 -9.22 4.36 -5.35
C ALA A 63 -8.97 5.83 -5.73
N PRO A 64 -9.68 6.79 -5.12
CA PRO A 64 -9.38 8.21 -5.29
C PRO A 64 -7.91 8.52 -4.95
N THR A 65 -7.31 9.49 -5.67
CA THR A 65 -5.86 9.77 -5.55
C THR A 65 -5.41 10.18 -4.14
N TRP A 66 -6.33 10.71 -3.33
CA TRP A 66 -6.07 11.14 -1.95
C TRP A 66 -6.04 10.00 -0.93
N VAL A 67 -6.60 8.82 -1.23
CA VAL A 67 -6.71 7.70 -0.27
C VAL A 67 -5.35 7.16 0.12
N ARG A 68 -4.46 6.94 -0.87
CA ARG A 68 -3.09 6.45 -0.64
C ARG A 68 -2.27 7.44 0.21
N PRO A 69 -2.17 8.73 -0.13
CA PRO A 69 -1.50 9.73 0.71
C PRO A 69 -2.09 9.85 2.12
N PHE A 70 -3.42 9.82 2.27
CA PHE A 70 -4.06 9.84 3.59
C PHE A 70 -3.67 8.62 4.43
N ALA A 71 -3.83 7.40 3.89
CA ALA A 71 -3.68 6.18 4.67
C ALA A 71 -2.22 5.81 4.93
N VAL A 72 -1.36 5.88 3.91
CA VAL A 72 0.03 5.41 4.00
C VAL A 72 0.92 6.51 4.56
N THR A 73 1.04 7.63 3.84
CA THR A 73 1.98 8.70 4.23
C THR A 73 1.48 9.48 5.44
N GLY A 74 0.19 9.80 5.48
CA GLY A 74 -0.43 10.50 6.60
C GLY A 74 -0.59 9.61 7.83
N LEU A 75 -1.64 8.79 7.83
CA LEU A 75 -2.09 8.03 9.00
C LEU A 75 -1.03 7.08 9.53
N LEU A 76 -0.52 6.18 8.68
CA LEU A 76 0.51 5.24 9.11
C LEU A 76 1.85 5.92 9.40
N GLY A 77 2.20 6.98 8.66
CA GLY A 77 3.39 7.80 8.95
C GLY A 77 3.32 8.51 10.30
N GLY A 78 2.16 9.01 10.70
CA GLY A 78 1.95 9.63 12.02
C GLY A 78 1.78 8.62 13.16
N TRP A 79 1.21 7.45 12.85
CA TRP A 79 0.97 6.35 13.79
C TRP A 79 2.25 5.61 14.17
N THR A 80 3.16 5.39 13.23
CA THR A 80 4.46 4.74 13.49
C THR A 80 5.52 5.78 13.86
N THR A 81 6.62 5.36 14.49
CA THR A 81 7.68 6.29 14.87
C THR A 81 9.02 5.59 15.05
N TYR A 82 10.02 6.05 14.30
CA TYR A 82 11.40 5.65 14.51
C TYR A 82 12.08 6.50 15.59
N SER A 83 11.72 7.78 15.70
CA SER A 83 12.34 8.68 16.68
C SER A 83 12.06 8.27 18.13
N ALA A 84 10.82 7.86 18.45
CA ALA A 84 10.53 7.35 19.79
C ALA A 84 11.24 6.02 20.06
N LEU A 85 11.28 5.10 19.08
CA LEU A 85 12.03 3.83 19.19
C LEU A 85 13.51 4.08 19.53
N ALA A 86 14.14 5.06 18.87
CA ALA A 86 15.52 5.42 19.13
C ALA A 86 15.73 6.03 20.53
N LEU A 87 14.82 6.89 20.98
CA LEU A 87 14.88 7.48 22.33
C LEU A 87 14.67 6.43 23.43
N ASP A 88 13.71 5.53 23.23
CA ASP A 88 13.42 4.41 24.12
C ASP A 88 14.61 3.46 24.23
N ALA A 89 15.20 3.06 23.10
CA ALA A 89 16.40 2.24 23.08
C ALA A 89 17.57 2.95 23.78
N ARG A 90 17.78 4.24 23.51
CA ARG A 90 18.81 5.04 24.18
C ARG A 90 18.59 5.10 25.70
N GLY A 91 17.34 5.18 26.15
CA GLY A 91 16.98 5.15 27.57
C GLY A 91 17.44 3.85 28.24
N LEU A 92 17.04 2.71 27.68
CA LEU A 92 17.45 1.38 28.17
C LEU A 92 18.98 1.20 28.19
N LEU A 93 19.67 1.67 27.14
CA LEU A 93 21.13 1.63 27.09
C LEU A 93 21.79 2.52 28.16
N ALA A 94 21.21 3.68 28.45
CA ALA A 94 21.75 4.63 29.43
C ALA A 94 21.61 4.15 30.88
N GLU A 95 20.63 3.29 31.15
CA GLU A 95 20.43 2.64 32.46
C GLU A 95 21.39 1.47 32.72
N GLY A 96 22.26 1.17 31.76
CA GLY A 96 23.25 0.09 31.84
C GLY A 96 22.76 -1.25 31.31
N ASP A 97 21.49 -1.35 30.90
CA ASP A 97 20.93 -2.57 30.31
C ASP A 97 21.12 -2.60 28.78
N VAL A 98 22.35 -2.90 28.38
CA VAL A 98 22.75 -3.00 26.97
C VAL A 98 21.93 -4.06 26.22
N LEU A 99 21.64 -5.18 26.89
CA LEU A 99 20.89 -6.27 26.29
C LEU A 99 19.44 -5.88 26.04
N ALA A 100 18.79 -5.18 26.98
CA ALA A 100 17.44 -4.66 26.78
C ALA A 100 17.38 -3.63 25.64
N GLY A 101 18.30 -2.68 25.60
CA GLY A 101 18.32 -1.65 24.55
C GLY A 101 18.53 -2.22 23.15
N LEU A 102 19.52 -3.09 22.97
CA LEU A 102 19.75 -3.76 21.67
C LEU A 102 18.63 -4.76 21.34
N GLY A 103 18.18 -5.51 22.34
CA GLY A 103 17.06 -6.44 22.23
C GLY A 103 15.78 -5.73 21.78
N TYR A 104 15.52 -4.52 22.28
CA TYR A 104 14.35 -3.72 21.91
C TYR A 104 14.37 -3.28 20.44
N LEU A 105 15.54 -2.85 19.93
CA LEU A 105 15.71 -2.50 18.52
C LEU A 105 15.49 -3.71 17.60
N VAL A 106 16.12 -4.85 17.94
CA VAL A 106 16.00 -6.10 17.16
C VAL A 106 14.57 -6.62 17.21
N ALA A 107 13.97 -6.70 18.41
CA ALA A 107 12.60 -7.18 18.59
C ALA A 107 11.60 -6.33 17.81
N THR A 108 11.66 -5.00 17.92
CA THR A 108 10.74 -4.11 17.20
C THR A 108 10.87 -4.27 15.69
N THR A 109 12.09 -4.41 15.17
CA THR A 109 12.35 -4.58 13.74
C THR A 109 11.86 -5.94 13.23
N VAL A 110 12.19 -7.02 13.93
CA VAL A 110 11.81 -8.39 13.54
C VAL A 110 10.30 -8.59 13.65
N LEU A 111 9.68 -8.14 14.74
CA LEU A 111 8.23 -8.19 14.91
C LEU A 111 7.51 -7.32 13.87
N GLY A 112 8.03 -6.12 13.58
CA GLY A 112 7.50 -5.25 12.53
C GLY A 112 7.55 -5.91 11.14
N LEU A 113 8.69 -6.48 10.76
CA LEU A 113 8.83 -7.20 9.49
C LEU A 113 7.88 -8.41 9.43
N GLY A 114 7.84 -9.22 10.50
CA GLY A 114 6.93 -10.37 10.61
C GLY A 114 5.47 -9.96 10.49
N ALA A 115 5.07 -8.87 11.14
CA ALA A 115 3.73 -8.31 11.08
C ALA A 115 3.38 -7.81 9.68
N CYS A 116 4.30 -7.13 8.99
CA CYS A 116 4.10 -6.70 7.60
C CYS A 116 3.87 -7.90 6.67
N LEU A 117 4.72 -8.93 6.76
CA LEU A 117 4.57 -10.16 5.97
C LEU A 117 3.26 -10.89 6.27
N LEU A 118 2.84 -10.92 7.55
CA LEU A 118 1.55 -11.46 7.93
C LEU A 118 0.40 -10.65 7.30
N GLY A 119 0.48 -9.32 7.33
CA GLY A 119 -0.49 -8.43 6.72
C GLY A 119 -0.65 -8.66 5.22
N LEU A 120 0.46 -8.83 4.50
CA LEU A 120 0.45 -9.15 3.06
C LEU A 120 -0.27 -10.47 2.79
N ARG A 121 0.11 -11.55 3.49
CA ARG A 121 -0.51 -12.88 3.32
C ARG A 121 -2.01 -12.88 3.62
N VAL A 122 -2.41 -12.22 4.71
CA VAL A 122 -3.83 -12.11 5.09
C VAL A 122 -4.61 -11.26 4.08
N GLY A 123 -3.98 -10.21 3.54
CA GLY A 123 -4.57 -9.38 2.50
C GLY A 123 -4.87 -10.18 1.22
N GLU A 124 -3.86 -10.90 0.71
CA GLU A 124 -3.92 -11.70 -0.52
C GLU A 124 -4.94 -12.85 -0.45
N ALA A 125 -4.97 -13.60 0.66
CA ALA A 125 -5.88 -14.73 0.85
C ALA A 125 -7.37 -14.34 0.70
N ARG A 126 -7.70 -13.10 1.08
CA ARG A 126 -9.06 -12.58 1.00
C ARG A 126 -9.44 -12.10 -0.41
N ASP A 127 -8.47 -11.75 -1.24
CA ASP A 127 -8.71 -11.35 -2.63
C ASP A 127 -8.94 -12.57 -3.52
N VAL A 128 -8.20 -13.67 -3.30
CA VAL A 128 -8.41 -14.96 -3.98
C VAL A 128 -9.83 -15.50 -3.76
N SER A 129 -10.35 -15.37 -2.53
CA SER A 129 -11.71 -15.82 -2.17
C SER A 129 -12.84 -14.99 -2.79
N SER A 130 -12.52 -13.80 -3.32
CA SER A 130 -13.48 -12.90 -3.97
C SER A 130 -13.60 -13.16 -5.48
N GLY A 131 -12.58 -13.76 -6.10
CA GLY A 131 -12.54 -14.07 -7.54
C GLY A 131 -13.33 -15.32 -7.97
N SER A 132 -13.76 -16.17 -7.03
CA SER A 132 -14.48 -17.42 -7.33
C SER A 132 -16.00 -17.27 -7.52
N ARG A 133 -16.55 -16.05 -7.39
CA ARG A 133 -18.00 -15.80 -7.43
C ARG A 133 -18.55 -15.30 -8.78
N THR A 134 -17.69 -15.13 -9.78
CA THR A 134 -18.07 -14.70 -11.14
C THR A 134 -17.65 -15.71 -12.21
N SER A 135 -17.95 -17.01 -12.03
CA SER A 135 -17.98 -17.91 -13.19
C SER A 135 -19.30 -17.70 -13.92
N VAL A 136 -19.26 -16.81 -14.91
CA VAL A 136 -20.25 -16.69 -15.97
C VAL A 136 -20.53 -18.08 -16.54
N GLY A 137 -21.78 -18.53 -16.44
CA GLY A 137 -22.24 -19.78 -17.07
C GLY A 137 -22.06 -19.73 -18.59
N PRO A 138 -21.89 -20.88 -19.27
CA PRO A 138 -21.55 -20.92 -20.68
C PRO A 138 -22.65 -20.26 -21.51
N SER A 139 -22.33 -19.11 -22.10
CA SER A 139 -23.17 -18.39 -23.06
C SER A 139 -23.29 -19.20 -24.36
N SER A 140 -24.53 -19.26 -24.85
CA SER A 140 -25.04 -20.01 -26.00
C SER A 140 -24.33 -19.76 -27.33
N LYS A 141 -24.14 -20.82 -28.13
CA LYS A 141 -23.79 -20.73 -29.56
C LYS A 141 -24.85 -19.92 -30.34
N PRO A 142 -24.47 -19.01 -31.26
CA PRO A 142 -25.40 -18.48 -32.23
C PRO A 142 -25.55 -19.44 -33.42
N THR A 143 -26.78 -19.87 -33.66
CA THR A 143 -27.21 -20.46 -34.93
C THR A 143 -27.58 -19.32 -35.87
N VAL A 144 -26.84 -19.12 -36.96
CA VAL A 144 -27.32 -18.37 -38.13
C VAL A 144 -26.84 -19.10 -39.38
N GLY A 145 -27.82 -19.56 -40.17
CA GLY A 145 -27.61 -20.14 -41.48
C GLY A 145 -27.82 -19.14 -42.62
N GLY A 146 -27.36 -19.54 -43.80
CA GLY A 146 -27.94 -19.17 -45.09
C GLY A 146 -27.44 -17.88 -45.74
N GLY A 147 -26.81 -18.00 -46.91
CA GLY A 147 -26.64 -16.88 -47.84
C GLY A 147 -25.49 -17.06 -48.82
N ALA A 148 -25.75 -17.80 -49.91
CA ALA A 148 -24.88 -17.82 -51.09
C ALA A 148 -25.01 -16.50 -51.87
N GLY A 149 -23.90 -16.01 -52.42
CA GLY A 149 -23.84 -14.85 -53.31
C GLY A 149 -22.45 -14.75 -53.94
N SER A 150 -22.37 -15.12 -55.22
CA SER A 150 -21.21 -15.07 -56.11
C SER A 150 -20.94 -13.67 -56.67
N GLU A 151 -19.84 -13.57 -57.43
CA GLU A 151 -19.38 -12.47 -58.32
C GLU A 151 -18.44 -11.44 -57.69
N SER A 152 -17.46 -10.84 -58.37
CA SER A 152 -16.70 -11.11 -59.60
C SER A 152 -15.74 -9.91 -59.77
N THR A 153 -14.57 -10.15 -60.36
CA THR A 153 -13.75 -9.24 -61.21
C THR A 153 -12.87 -8.10 -60.65
N ALA A 154 -11.65 -8.10 -61.23
CA ALA A 154 -10.71 -7.02 -61.59
C ALA A 154 -9.91 -6.36 -60.45
N ASP A 155 -8.59 -6.52 -60.34
CA ASP A 155 -7.46 -6.15 -61.24
C ASP A 155 -7.29 -4.64 -61.44
N GLY A 156 -6.12 -4.09 -61.10
CA GLY A 156 -5.87 -2.64 -61.17
C GLY A 156 -4.65 -2.09 -60.42
N ARG A 157 -3.46 -2.48 -60.83
CA ARG A 157 -2.17 -1.73 -60.88
C ARG A 157 -1.92 -0.43 -60.05
N SER A 158 -0.68 -0.38 -59.55
CA SER A 158 0.31 0.71 -59.68
C SER A 158 0.37 1.84 -58.64
N GLY A 159 1.56 1.99 -58.02
CA GLY A 159 2.22 3.30 -57.89
C GLY A 159 2.88 3.65 -56.53
N ALA A 160 4.16 3.27 -56.37
CA ALA A 160 5.31 4.07 -55.89
C ALA A 160 5.28 4.98 -54.61
N PRO A 161 6.46 5.32 -54.02
CA PRO A 161 6.66 5.40 -52.57
C PRO A 161 7.08 6.81 -52.03
N PRO A 162 7.84 6.93 -50.91
CA PRO A 162 7.52 7.76 -49.76
C PRO A 162 8.03 9.22 -49.83
N THR A 163 7.38 10.14 -49.11
CA THR A 163 7.91 11.49 -48.86
C THR A 163 8.62 11.55 -47.51
N ALA A 164 9.89 11.93 -47.56
CA ALA A 164 10.77 12.21 -46.44
C ALA A 164 10.60 13.64 -45.90
N ASP A 165 11.16 13.80 -44.70
CA ASP A 165 11.85 15.00 -44.17
C ASP A 165 11.03 16.17 -43.61
N GLY A 166 11.55 16.71 -42.49
CA GLY A 166 11.02 17.89 -41.81
C GLY A 166 11.45 18.01 -40.36
N GLY A 167 12.76 18.00 -40.08
CA GLY A 167 13.29 18.39 -38.77
C GLY A 167 13.14 19.88 -38.46
N ARG A 168 13.16 20.21 -37.16
CA ARG A 168 13.67 21.44 -36.47
C ARG A 168 12.92 21.67 -35.13
N PRO A 169 13.43 22.51 -34.22
CA PRO A 169 14.80 22.97 -34.00
C PRO A 169 15.45 22.36 -32.75
#